data_AF-A0A015LVY0-F1
#
_entry.id   AF-A0A015LVY0-F1
#
_cell.length_a   1.000
_cell.length_b   1.000
_cell.length_c   1.000
_cell.angle_alpha   90.00
_cell.angle_beta   90.00
_cell.angle_gamma   90.00
#
_symmetry.space_group_name_H-M   'P 1'
#
loop_
_entity.id
_entity.type
_entity.pdbx_description
1 polymer ?
#
loop_
_entity_poly.entity_id
_entity_poly.type
_entity_poly.pdbx_seq_one_letter_code
_entity_poly.pdbx_strand_id
1 'polypeptide(L)'
;MQSPTKIKIPKIISFGRLIGPGGCNLKPIEEETGTHIHVITEAKPPHIEIKINEKITLLSCKDRIKEASDKLKKLMKTIDLEMKNRQKNTVKKKVNNNNHKENHYEKSKRWKENNLKRERIASERK
;
A
#
# COMPACT_ATOMS: atom_id res chain seq x y z
N MET A 1 -32.92 -4.04 0.83
CA MET A 1 -31.52 -4.10 1.31
C MET A 1 -30.67 -4.68 0.19
N GLN A 2 -29.64 -3.98 -0.29
CA GLN A 2 -28.74 -4.57 -1.29
C GLN A 2 -27.88 -5.64 -0.63
N SER A 3 -27.76 -6.80 -1.27
CA SER A 3 -26.90 -7.86 -0.80
C SER A 3 -25.43 -7.47 -0.96
N PRO A 4 -24.57 -7.73 0.04
CA PRO A 4 -23.15 -7.49 -0.11
C PRO A 4 -22.58 -8.35 -1.23
N THR A 5 -21.74 -7.75 -2.06
CA THR A 5 -21.01 -8.49 -3.08
C THR A 5 -19.81 -9.18 -2.43
N LYS A 6 -19.70 -10.49 -2.62
CA LYS A 6 -18.66 -11.33 -2.01
C LYS A 6 -17.56 -11.65 -3.01
N ILE A 7 -16.31 -11.33 -2.66
CA ILE A 7 -15.12 -11.65 -3.47
C ILE A 7 -14.24 -12.63 -2.71
N LYS A 8 -13.91 -13.76 -3.34
CA LYS A 8 -13.05 -14.79 -2.75
C LYS A 8 -11.60 -14.30 -2.71
N ILE A 9 -10.92 -14.55 -1.59
CA ILE A 9 -9.50 -14.21 -1.42
C ILE A 9 -8.65 -15.44 -1.77
N PRO A 10 -7.68 -15.34 -2.69
CA PRO A 10 -6.73 -16.41 -2.98
C PRO A 10 -5.93 -16.79 -1.72
N LYS A 11 -5.78 -18.10 -1.47
CA LYS A 11 -5.04 -18.63 -0.31
C LYS A 11 -3.59 -18.15 -0.23
N ILE A 12 -2.99 -17.79 -1.37
CA ILE A 12 -1.60 -17.34 -1.46
C ILE A 12 -1.40 -15.92 -0.89
N ILE A 13 -2.45 -15.10 -0.84
CA ILE A 13 -2.37 -13.70 -0.40
C ILE A 13 -2.77 -13.62 1.08
N SER A 14 -1.84 -13.15 1.92
CA SER A 14 -2.14 -12.84 3.32
C SER A 14 -3.05 -11.61 3.45
N PHE A 15 -4.04 -11.66 4.34
CA PHE A 15 -4.97 -10.54 4.58
C PHE A 15 -4.26 -9.24 4.94
N GLY A 16 -3.23 -9.29 5.80
CA GLY A 16 -2.46 -8.11 6.19
C GLY A 16 -1.80 -7.40 5.01
N ARG A 17 -1.40 -8.15 3.97
CA ARG A 17 -0.80 -7.56 2.76
C ARG A 17 -1.85 -6.97 1.82
N LEU A 18 -3.02 -7.59 1.76
CA LEU A 18 -4.17 -7.05 1.04
C LEU A 18 -4.64 -5.73 1.67
N ILE A 19 -4.77 -5.68 3.00
CA ILE A 19 -5.21 -4.49 3.76
C ILE A 19 -4.13 -3.39 3.72
N GLY A 20 -2.86 -3.79 3.88
CA GLY A 20 -1.73 -2.89 4.03
C GLY A 20 -1.65 -2.25 5.42
N PRO A 21 -0.48 -1.69 5.80
CA PRO A 21 -0.32 -1.00 7.08
C PRO A 21 -1.36 0.12 7.24
N GLY A 22 -2.13 0.08 8.33
CA GLY A 22 -3.17 1.07 8.62
C GLY A 22 -4.34 1.09 7.61
N GLY A 23 -4.49 0.07 6.76
CA GLY A 23 -5.52 0.03 5.72
C GLY A 23 -5.18 0.87 4.49
N CYS A 24 -3.91 1.22 4.27
CA CYS A 24 -3.48 2.11 3.19
C CYS A 24 -3.85 1.62 1.79
N ASN A 25 -4.13 0.32 1.60
CA ASN A 25 -4.52 -0.21 0.30
C ASN A 25 -6.04 -0.22 0.08
N LEU A 26 -6.84 -0.42 1.14
CA LEU A 26 -8.29 -0.53 1.02
C LEU A 26 -9.00 0.82 1.20
N LYS A 27 -8.52 1.67 2.12
CA LYS A 27 -9.14 2.98 2.40
C LYS A 27 -9.27 3.87 1.16
N PRO A 28 -8.25 4.01 0.29
CA PRO A 28 -8.41 4.83 -0.91
C PRO A 28 -9.46 4.28 -1.87
N ILE A 29 -9.60 2.96 -1.95
CA ILE A 29 -10.61 2.32 -2.80
C ILE A 29 -12.02 2.58 -2.25
N GLU A 30 -12.19 2.48 -0.93
CA GLU A 30 -13.45 2.80 -0.24
C GLU A 30 -13.86 4.27 -0.47
N GLU A 31 -12.93 5.20 -0.29
CA GLU A 31 -13.15 6.64 -0.47
C GLU A 31 -13.50 6.99 -1.93
N GLU A 32 -12.72 6.48 -2.88
CA GLU A 32 -12.87 6.80 -4.30
C GLU A 32 -14.16 6.22 -4.90
N THR A 33 -14.55 5.02 -4.48
CA THR A 33 -15.77 4.34 -4.99
C THR A 33 -17.01 4.61 -4.13
N GLY A 34 -16.82 5.26 -2.98
CA GLY A 34 -17.83 5.40 -1.94
C GLY A 34 -18.36 4.05 -1.46
N THR A 35 -17.56 2.99 -1.43
CA THR A 35 -18.00 1.69 -0.92
C THR A 35 -17.45 1.43 0.47
N HIS A 36 -18.04 0.46 1.16
CA HIS A 36 -17.48 -0.10 2.38
C HIS A 36 -16.99 -1.51 2.09
N ILE A 37 -15.70 -1.74 2.32
CA ILE A 37 -14.98 -2.98 2.02
C ILE A 37 -14.60 -3.63 3.35
N HIS A 38 -15.19 -4.79 3.63
CA HIS A 38 -14.93 -5.56 4.84
C HIS A 38 -14.25 -6.88 4.50
N VAL A 39 -13.13 -7.19 5.14
CA VAL A 39 -12.44 -8.48 4.98
C VAL A 39 -12.92 -9.46 6.05
N ILE A 40 -13.68 -10.47 5.65
CA ILE A 40 -14.24 -11.50 6.55
C ILE A 40 -13.26 -12.68 6.61
N THR A 41 -12.50 -12.76 7.70
CA THR A 41 -11.51 -13.82 7.94
C THR A 41 -12.07 -15.05 8.65
N GLU A 42 -13.15 -14.88 9.42
CA GLU A 42 -13.79 -15.94 10.20
C GLU A 42 -14.58 -16.93 9.32
N ALA A 43 -14.98 -16.49 8.13
CA ALA A 43 -15.69 -17.32 7.17
C ALA A 43 -14.78 -18.37 6.53
N LYS A 44 -15.35 -19.54 6.22
CA LYS A 44 -14.68 -20.63 5.48
C LYS A 44 -15.43 -20.87 4.16
N PRO A 45 -14.96 -20.37 3.00
CA PRO A 45 -13.68 -19.69 2.77
C PRO A 45 -13.69 -18.19 3.15
N PRO A 46 -12.52 -17.62 3.48
CA PRO A 46 -12.36 -16.18 3.71
C PRO A 46 -12.73 -15.38 2.45
N HIS A 47 -13.41 -14.26 2.65
CA HIS A 47 -13.90 -13.43 1.54
C HIS A 47 -13.95 -11.96 1.93
N ILE A 48 -14.01 -11.10 0.92
CA ILE A 48 -14.24 -9.67 1.05
C ILE A 48 -15.72 -9.41 0.78
N GLU A 49 -16.38 -8.65 1.64
CA GLU A 49 -17.70 -8.10 1.40
C GLU A 49 -17.58 -6.64 0.96
N ILE A 50 -18.25 -6.29 -0.14
CA ILE A 50 -18.38 -4.91 -0.61
C ILE A 50 -19.84 -4.50 -0.42
N LYS A 51 -20.04 -3.41 0.32
CA LYS A 51 -21.34 -2.77 0.57
C LYS A 51 -21.30 -1.33 0.08
N ILE A 52 -22.45 -0.79 -0.23
CA ILE A 52 -22.56 0.61 -0.63
C ILE A 52 -22.57 1.47 0.62
N ASN A 53 -21.77 2.54 0.63
CA ASN A 53 -21.89 3.55 1.66
C ASN A 53 -23.06 4.49 1.29
N GLU A 54 -24.20 4.32 1.95
CA GLU A 54 -25.42 5.11 1.71
C GLU A 54 -25.21 6.62 1.99
N LYS A 55 -24.17 6.99 2.74
CA LYS A 55 -23.81 8.39 2.99
C LYS A 55 -23.28 9.11 1.75
N ILE A 56 -22.86 8.37 0.72
CA ILE A 56 -22.27 8.91 -0.50
C ILE A 56 -23.26 8.66 -1.64
N THR A 57 -23.80 9.73 -2.21
CA THR A 57 -24.80 9.71 -3.30
C THR A 57 -24.20 9.97 -4.69
N LEU A 58 -22.87 9.96 -4.79
CA LEU A 58 -22.13 10.45 -5.96
C LEU A 58 -22.34 9.62 -7.24
N LEU A 59 -22.62 8.31 -7.11
CA LEU A 59 -22.73 7.38 -8.23
C LEU A 59 -23.84 6.32 -8.03
N SER A 60 -24.32 5.75 -9.14
CA SER A 60 -25.22 4.59 -9.14
C SER A 60 -24.58 3.39 -8.45
N CYS A 61 -25.43 2.61 -7.78
CA CYS A 61 -25.04 1.49 -6.93
C CYS A 61 -24.24 0.40 -7.67
N LYS A 62 -24.66 0.08 -8.90
CA LYS A 62 -24.02 -0.97 -9.71
C LYS A 62 -22.61 -0.60 -10.12
N ASP A 63 -22.40 0.67 -10.50
CA ASP A 63 -21.11 1.15 -10.99
C ASP A 63 -20.08 1.20 -9.86
N ARG A 64 -20.50 1.62 -8.65
CA ARG A 64 -19.64 1.69 -7.47
C ARG A 64 -19.10 0.33 -7.04
N ILE A 65 -19.98 -0.67 -6.93
CA ILE A 65 -19.58 -2.03 -6.56
C ILE A 65 -18.66 -2.63 -7.62
N LYS A 66 -18.97 -2.42 -8.91
CA LYS A 66 -18.16 -2.92 -10.02
C LYS A 66 -16.76 -2.31 -10.00
N GLU A 67 -16.67 -0.99 -9.86
CA GLU A 67 -15.41 -0.26 -9.81
C GLU A 67 -14.54 -0.69 -8.62
N ALA A 68 -15.14 -0.82 -7.43
CA ALA A 68 -14.46 -1.32 -6.24
C ALA A 68 -13.94 -2.76 -6.44
N SER A 69 -14.76 -3.62 -7.05
CA SER A 69 -14.39 -5.00 -7.39
C SER A 69 -13.21 -5.06 -8.35
N ASP A 70 -13.19 -4.21 -9.38
CA ASP A 70 -12.12 -4.18 -10.37
C ASP A 70 -10.80 -3.64 -9.79
N LYS A 71 -10.87 -2.61 -8.94
CA LYS A 71 -9.70 -2.09 -8.20
C LYS A 71 -9.12 -3.13 -7.24
N LEU A 72 -9.97 -3.85 -6.50
CA LEU A 72 -9.56 -4.94 -5.63
C LEU A 72 -8.88 -6.07 -6.40
N LYS A 73 -9.46 -6.52 -7.52
CA LYS A 73 -8.84 -7.55 -8.38
C LYS A 73 -7.48 -7.10 -8.91
N LYS A 74 -7.34 -5.83 -9.31
CA LYS A 74 -6.07 -5.24 -9.75
C LYS A 74 -5.03 -5.27 -8.64
N LEU A 75 -5.39 -4.85 -7.42
CA LEU A 75 -4.52 -4.89 -6.25
C LEU A 75 -4.04 -6.33 -5.96
N MET A 76 -4.95 -7.31 -5.97
CA MET A 76 -4.62 -8.72 -5.73
C MET A 76 -3.64 -9.27 -6.77
N LYS A 77 -3.83 -8.92 -8.05
CA LYS A 77 -2.89 -9.27 -9.13
C LYS A 77 -1.51 -8.65 -8.93
N THR A 78 -1.45 -7.38 -8.53
CA THR A 78 -0.18 -6.70 -8.25
C THR A 78 0.58 -7.38 -7.12
N ILE A 79 -0.10 -7.70 -6.02
CA ILE A 79 0.51 -8.40 -4.87
C ILE A 79 1.03 -9.78 -5.28
N ASP A 80 0.25 -10.55 -6.05
CA ASP A 80 0.66 -11.86 -6.54
C ASP A 80 1.89 -11.77 -7.47
N LEU A 81 1.93 -10.79 -8.37
CA LEU A 81 3.07 -10.55 -9.26
C LEU A 81 4.32 -10.13 -8.48
N GLU A 82 4.19 -9.25 -7.49
CA GLU A 82 5.28 -8.82 -6.63
C GLU A 82 5.89 -10.01 -5.87
N MET A 83 5.04 -10.90 -5.34
CA MET A 83 5.46 -12.14 -4.67
C MET A 83 6.26 -13.05 -5.60
N LYS A 84 5.77 -13.27 -6.82
CA LYS A 84 6.46 -14.11 -7.83
C LYS A 84 7.79 -13.51 -8.29
N ASN A 85 7.85 -12.19 -8.45
CA ASN A 85 9.08 -11.50 -8.87
C ASN A 85 10.15 -11.50 -7.77
N ARG A 86 9.76 -11.46 -6.48
CA ARG A 86 10.69 -11.58 -5.36
C ARG A 86 11.45 -12.91 -5.37
N GLN A 87 10.78 -14.01 -5.73
CA GLN A 87 11.41 -15.34 -5.88
C GLN A 87 12.34 -15.45 -7.10
N LYS A 88 12.07 -14.72 -8.19
CA LYS A 88 12.98 -14.68 -9.35
C LYS A 88 14.23 -13.82 -9.09
N ASN A 89 14.10 -12.74 -8.32
CA ASN A 89 15.22 -11.86 -8.01
C ASN A 89 16.17 -12.41 -6.94
N THR A 90 15.77 -13.35 -6.07
CA THR A 90 16.71 -14.04 -5.16
C THR A 90 17.69 -14.96 -5.92
N VAL A 91 17.32 -15.48 -7.08
CA VAL A 91 18.23 -16.26 -7.95
C VAL A 91 19.18 -15.34 -8.73
N LYS A 92 18.70 -14.20 -9.24
CA LYS A 92 19.56 -13.21 -9.94
C LYS A 92 20.50 -12.44 -9.00
N LYS A 93 20.15 -12.26 -7.72
CA LYS A 93 20.97 -11.51 -6.76
C LYS A 93 22.20 -12.28 -6.25
N LYS A 94 22.29 -13.60 -6.47
CA LYS A 94 23.53 -14.36 -6.18
C LYS A 94 24.63 -14.15 -7.22
N VAL A 95 24.34 -13.56 -8.38
CA VAL A 95 25.32 -13.32 -9.46
C VAL A 95 25.80 -11.87 -9.52
N ASN A 96 25.20 -10.92 -8.78
CA ASN A 96 25.64 -9.52 -8.77
C ASN A 96 26.05 -9.04 -7.37
N ASN A 97 26.98 -9.75 -6.75
CA ASN A 97 27.84 -9.19 -5.70
C ASN A 97 29.03 -8.56 -6.41
N ASN A 98 28.91 -7.30 -6.83
CA ASN A 98 30.02 -6.37 -6.98
C ASN A 98 29.45 -4.95 -6.98
N ASN A 99 29.86 -4.17 -5.98
CA ASN A 99 29.77 -2.70 -5.87
C ASN A 99 28.34 -2.19 -5.57
N HIS A 100 28.02 -1.57 -4.43
CA HIS A 100 28.68 -0.44 -3.79
C HIS A 100 28.18 -0.37 -2.32
N LYS A 101 29.06 -0.47 -1.33
CA LYS A 101 28.74 -0.15 0.06
C LYS A 101 28.91 1.36 0.23
N GLU A 102 27.82 2.12 0.20
CA GLU A 102 27.84 3.49 0.72
C GLU A 102 27.40 3.51 2.18
N ASN A 103 28.38 3.82 3.03
CA ASN A 103 28.29 3.83 4.48
C ASN A 103 27.37 4.98 4.97
N HIS A 104 26.27 4.62 5.62
CA HIS A 104 25.24 5.53 6.12
C HIS A 104 25.69 6.41 7.32
N TYR A 105 26.94 6.33 7.78
CA TYR A 105 27.43 7.12 8.93
C TYR A 105 27.98 8.51 8.57
N GLU A 106 28.29 8.79 7.28
CA GLU A 106 28.87 10.08 6.88
C GLU A 106 27.84 11.19 6.64
N LYS A 107 26.60 10.85 6.29
CA LYS A 107 25.53 11.85 6.06
C LYS A 107 25.18 12.67 7.31
N SER A 108 25.40 12.11 8.51
CA SER A 108 25.06 12.78 9.78
C SER A 108 26.03 13.91 10.15
N LYS A 109 27.32 13.84 9.77
CA LYS A 109 28.29 14.92 10.09
C LYS A 109 28.07 16.20 9.29
N ARG A 110 27.64 16.09 8.03
CA ARG A 110 27.50 17.24 7.11
C ARG A 110 26.37 18.22 7.50
N TRP A 111 25.36 17.76 8.24
CA TRP A 111 24.28 18.63 8.75
C TRP A 111 24.74 19.50 9.93
N LYS A 112 25.65 19.01 10.78
CA LYS A 112 26.16 19.79 11.93
C LYS A 112 27.08 20.93 11.50
N GLU A 113 27.85 20.73 10.43
CA GLU A 113 28.85 21.71 9.99
C GLU A 113 28.23 22.92 9.26
N ASN A 114 27.12 22.72 8.54
CA ASN A 114 26.41 23.82 7.87
C ASN A 114 25.62 24.72 8.83
N ASN A 115 25.26 24.24 10.03
CA ASN A 115 24.58 25.07 11.03
C ASN A 115 25.58 26.01 11.73
N LEU A 116 26.79 25.53 12.08
CA LEU A 116 27.84 26.37 12.68
C LEU A 116 28.37 27.48 11.74
N LYS A 117 28.32 27.28 10.41
CA LYS A 117 28.73 28.32 9.44
C LYS A 117 27.71 29.45 9.32
N ARG A 118 26.43 29.21 9.58
CA ARG A 118 25.37 30.23 9.53
C ARG A 118 25.37 31.12 10.77
N GLU A 119 25.74 30.60 11.95
CA GLU A 119 25.85 31.37 13.18
C GLU A 119 27.04 32.36 13.20
N ARG A 120 28.16 32.04 12.53
CA ARG A 120 29.31 32.96 12.43
C ARG A 120 29.02 34.19 11.55
N ILE A 121 28.25 34.03 10.47
CA ILE A 121 27.95 35.14 9.54
C ILE A 121 26.96 36.15 10.16
N ALA A 122 26.15 35.74 11.15
CA ALA A 122 25.20 36.61 11.84
C ALA A 122 25.82 37.46 12.96
N SER A 123 27.00 37.06 13.47
CA SER A 123 27.68 37.74 14.58
C SER A 123 28.68 38.83 14.13
N GLU A 124 29.08 38.85 12.84
CA GLU A 124 29.97 39.87 12.26
C GLU A 124 29.25 41.11 11.69
N ARG A 125 27.92 41.19 11.80
CA ARG A 125 27.10 42.34 11.33
C ARG A 125 26.49 43.18 12.46
N LYS A 126 27.13 43.20 13.64
CA LYS A 126 26.71 44.01 14.79
C LYS A 126 27.81 44.95 15.22
#